data_AF-A0A9E3IK31-F1
#
_entry.id   AF-A0A9E3IK31-F1
#
_cell.length_a   1.000
_cell.length_b   1.000
_cell.length_c   1.000
_cell.angle_alpha   90.00
_cell.angle_beta   90.00
_cell.angle_gamma   90.00
#
_symmetry.space_group_name_H-M   'P 1'
#
loop_
_entity.id
_entity.type
_entity.pdbx_description
1 polymer ?
#
loop_
_entity_poly.entity_id
_entity_poly.type
_entity_poly.pdbx_seq_one_letter_code
_entity_poly.pdbx_strand_id
1 'polypeptide(L)'
;MSTSPRYDPLGLSELDSGLAPESVEFVIEPAFAADSDDLPEALALPASRGDRVEARRAFVEMKQLFLHAVENLAHRKGAWLRTQVRAAEDPVDLWLLRGPLLSALREDDLATRTLRAALYRSLDHTFPEAFGGAGASALQYRF
;
A
#
# COMPACT_ATOMS: atom_id res chain seq x y z
N MET A 1 35.73 60.11 -5.81
CA MET A 1 35.80 58.63 -5.74
C MET A 1 34.46 58.12 -6.26
N SER A 2 34.40 57.67 -7.52
CA SER A 2 33.19 57.16 -8.16
C SER A 2 32.97 55.70 -7.79
N THR A 3 31.78 55.37 -7.31
CA THR A 3 31.28 53.98 -7.24
C THR A 3 30.05 53.91 -8.14
N SER A 4 30.20 53.33 -9.33
CA SER A 4 29.10 53.09 -10.26
C SER A 4 28.12 52.04 -9.70
N PRO A 5 26.81 52.16 -9.96
CA PRO A 5 25.86 51.09 -9.68
C PRO A 5 26.10 49.90 -10.63
N ARG A 6 26.22 48.70 -10.06
CA ARG A 6 26.28 47.44 -10.82
C ARG A 6 24.94 47.25 -11.54
N TYR A 7 24.99 47.14 -12.86
CA TYR A 7 23.85 46.75 -13.70
C TYR A 7 23.55 45.25 -13.45
N ASP A 8 22.37 44.96 -12.91
CA ASP A 8 21.81 43.60 -12.73
C ASP A 8 20.81 43.34 -13.88
N PRO A 9 21.23 42.70 -14.98
CA PRO A 9 20.39 42.53 -16.17
C PRO A 9 19.25 41.52 -16.00
N LEU A 10 19.22 40.76 -14.90
CA LEU A 10 18.25 39.69 -14.70
C LEU A 10 17.41 39.84 -13.42
N GLY A 11 17.66 40.87 -12.61
CA GLY A 11 16.84 41.19 -11.44
C GLY A 11 16.74 40.05 -10.42
N LEU A 12 17.77 39.20 -10.33
CA LEU A 12 17.73 37.97 -9.54
C LEU A 12 18.01 38.20 -8.05
N SER A 13 18.37 39.44 -7.69
CA SER A 13 18.67 39.84 -6.30
C SER A 13 17.46 39.80 -5.36
N GLU A 14 16.23 39.63 -5.88
CA GLU A 14 15.00 39.53 -5.08
C GLU A 14 14.47 38.10 -4.89
N LEU A 15 15.08 37.08 -5.48
CA LEU A 15 14.53 35.72 -5.46
C LEU A 15 14.85 34.92 -4.19
N ASP A 16 15.66 35.46 -3.26
CA ASP A 16 16.14 34.75 -2.07
C ASP A 16 15.36 35.09 -0.78
N SER A 17 14.10 35.52 -0.89
CA SER A 17 13.25 35.83 0.28
C SER A 17 11.84 35.23 0.24
N GLY A 18 11.61 34.25 -0.63
CA GLY A 18 10.27 33.67 -0.84
C GLY A 18 10.04 32.24 -0.32
N LEU A 19 11.06 31.48 0.09
CA LEU A 19 10.83 30.14 0.65
C LEU A 19 10.58 30.23 2.16
N ALA A 20 9.37 30.69 2.52
CA ALA A 20 8.75 30.14 3.71
C ALA A 20 8.62 28.62 3.50
N PRO A 21 8.88 27.78 4.52
CA PRO A 21 8.45 26.41 4.42
C PRO A 21 6.94 26.47 4.35
N GLU A 22 6.36 26.26 3.16
CA GLU A 22 4.97 25.86 3.09
C GLU A 22 4.90 24.54 3.85
N SER A 23 4.53 24.64 5.12
CA SER A 23 3.90 23.58 5.84
C SER A 23 2.72 23.19 4.98
N VAL A 24 2.91 22.18 4.13
CA VAL A 24 1.81 21.51 3.45
C VAL A 24 1.02 20.87 4.59
N GLU A 25 0.15 21.67 5.19
CA GLU A 25 -0.91 21.18 6.04
C GLU A 25 -1.78 20.39 5.08
N PHE A 26 -1.48 19.09 5.02
CA PHE A 26 -2.27 18.13 4.30
C PHE A 26 -3.59 18.05 5.06
N VAL A 27 -4.50 18.97 4.76
CA VAL A 27 -5.88 18.91 5.20
C VAL A 27 -6.44 17.69 4.50
N ILE A 28 -6.37 16.55 5.18
CA ILE A 28 -7.21 15.42 4.87
C ILE A 28 -8.61 15.90 5.23
N GLU A 29 -9.29 16.54 4.27
CA GLU A 29 -10.74 16.67 4.38
C GLU A 29 -11.28 15.25 4.55
N PRO A 30 -12.01 14.94 5.64
CA PRO A 30 -12.70 13.69 5.73
C PRO A 30 -13.88 13.79 4.76
N ALA A 31 -13.63 13.53 3.48
CA ALA A 31 -14.67 13.37 2.47
C ALA A 31 -15.44 12.04 2.65
N PHE A 32 -15.62 11.62 3.90
CA PHE A 32 -16.45 10.50 4.32
C PHE A 32 -17.61 11.02 5.18
N ALA A 33 -18.28 12.05 4.68
CA ALA A 33 -19.69 12.30 5.02
C ALA A 33 -20.58 11.89 3.83
N ALA A 34 -20.22 10.77 3.19
CA ALA A 34 -21.11 10.08 2.28
C ALA A 34 -22.11 9.28 3.13
N ASP A 35 -23.39 9.37 2.74
CA ASP A 35 -24.52 8.67 3.35
C ASP A 35 -24.11 7.27 3.82
N SER A 36 -24.44 6.96 5.07
CA SER A 36 -24.05 5.72 5.77
C SER A 36 -24.61 4.43 5.15
N ASP A 37 -25.33 4.51 4.02
CA ASP A 37 -25.89 3.39 3.27
C ASP A 37 -25.04 2.95 2.06
N ASP A 38 -24.02 3.72 1.64
CA ASP A 38 -23.18 3.42 0.46
C ASP A 38 -21.71 3.10 0.82
N LEU A 39 -21.43 2.65 2.05
CA LEU A 39 -20.16 1.97 2.29
C LEU A 39 -20.16 0.70 1.44
N PRO A 40 -19.21 0.53 0.51
CA PRO A 40 -19.17 -0.67 -0.31
C PRO A 40 -19.09 -1.87 0.63
N GLU A 41 -19.90 -2.90 0.36
CA GLU A 41 -19.88 -4.19 1.06
C GLU A 41 -18.46 -4.79 1.15
N ALA A 42 -17.52 -4.27 0.36
CA ALA A 42 -16.07 -4.43 0.48
C ALA A 42 -15.46 -4.11 1.87
N LEU A 43 -16.15 -3.34 2.72
CA LEU A 43 -15.77 -3.08 4.12
C LEU A 43 -16.70 -3.75 5.13
N ALA A 44 -17.67 -4.56 4.66
CA ALA A 44 -18.59 -5.26 5.54
C ALA A 44 -17.80 -6.21 6.45
N LEU A 45 -17.89 -5.96 7.76
CA LEU A 45 -17.33 -6.84 8.77
C LEU A 45 -17.85 -8.27 8.54
N PRO A 46 -17.03 -9.32 8.71
CA PRO A 46 -17.43 -10.66 8.32
C PRO A 46 -18.70 -11.08 9.07
N ALA A 47 -19.75 -11.37 8.28
CA ALA A 47 -21.14 -11.46 8.74
C ALA A 47 -21.33 -12.58 9.76
N SER A 48 -20.58 -13.68 9.62
CA SER A 48 -20.58 -14.81 10.53
C SER A 48 -19.27 -14.93 11.34
N ARG A 49 -19.33 -15.63 12.47
CA ARG A 49 -18.11 -16.00 13.23
C ARG A 49 -17.16 -16.85 12.37
N GLY A 50 -17.70 -17.69 11.49
CA GLY A 50 -16.91 -18.50 10.56
C GLY A 50 -16.11 -17.62 9.62
N ASP A 51 -16.77 -16.61 9.04
CA ASP A 51 -16.18 -15.68 8.08
C ASP A 51 -15.06 -14.86 8.74
N ARG A 52 -15.21 -14.46 10.01
CA ARG A 52 -14.14 -13.78 10.77
C ARG A 52 -12.92 -14.68 10.99
N VAL A 53 -13.15 -15.96 11.29
CA VAL A 53 -12.07 -16.93 11.49
C VAL A 53 -11.36 -17.21 10.18
N GLU A 54 -12.10 -17.36 9.08
CA GLU A 54 -11.55 -17.54 7.74
C GLU A 54 -10.73 -16.31 7.30
N ALA A 55 -11.29 -15.11 7.41
CA ALA A 55 -10.59 -13.87 7.07
C ALA A 55 -9.30 -13.70 7.90
N ARG A 56 -9.36 -14.02 9.20
CA ARG A 56 -8.17 -13.97 10.05
C ARG A 56 -7.14 -15.01 9.65
N ARG A 57 -7.57 -16.21 9.25
CA ARG A 57 -6.68 -17.26 8.76
C ARG A 57 -5.99 -16.85 7.47
N ALA A 58 -6.75 -16.34 6.49
CA ALA A 58 -6.20 -15.83 5.23
C ALA A 58 -5.16 -14.73 5.47
N PHE A 59 -5.45 -13.79 6.39
CA PHE A 59 -4.49 -12.77 6.80
C PHE A 59 -3.19 -13.36 7.37
N VAL A 60 -3.30 -14.32 8.30
CA VAL A 60 -2.12 -14.94 8.94
C VAL A 60 -1.28 -15.70 7.92
N GLU A 61 -1.91 -16.45 7.01
CA GLU A 61 -1.25 -17.17 5.93
C GLU A 61 -0.52 -16.18 5.00
N MET A 62 -1.17 -15.08 4.60
CA MET A 62 -0.56 -14.02 3.82
C MET A 62 0.64 -13.39 4.55
N LYS A 63 0.49 -13.06 5.84
CA LYS A 63 1.56 -12.45 6.65
C LYS A 63 2.78 -13.37 6.77
N GLN A 64 2.58 -14.67 6.98
CA GLN A 64 3.66 -15.65 7.02
C GLN A 64 4.41 -15.72 5.68
N LEU A 65 3.68 -15.68 4.56
CA LEU A 65 4.26 -15.71 3.23
C LEU A 65 5.08 -14.45 2.93
N PHE A 66 4.59 -13.27 3.34
CA PHE A 66 5.34 -12.03 3.27
C PHE A 66 6.60 -12.07 4.14
N LEU A 67 6.52 -12.58 5.37
CA LEU A 67 7.68 -12.74 6.26
C LEU A 67 8.75 -13.62 5.63
N HIS A 68 8.37 -14.76 5.08
CA HIS A 68 9.28 -15.65 4.37
C HIS A 68 9.93 -14.96 3.16
N ALA A 69 9.15 -14.21 2.39
CA ALA A 69 9.65 -13.51 1.20
C ALA A 69 10.73 -12.46 1.51
N VAL A 70 10.69 -11.85 2.70
CA VAL A 70 11.63 -10.78 3.08
C VAL A 70 12.86 -11.27 3.85
N GLU A 71 12.91 -12.55 4.26
CA GLU A 71 14.01 -13.13 5.04
C GLU A 71 15.37 -12.99 4.32
N ASN A 72 15.39 -13.36 3.03
CA ASN A 72 16.62 -13.41 2.24
C ASN A 72 16.92 -12.13 1.45
N LEU A 73 16.11 -11.08 1.62
CA LEU A 73 16.38 -9.79 0.99
C LEU A 73 17.58 -9.12 1.70
N ALA A 74 18.74 -9.23 1.07
CA ALA A 74 19.90 -8.42 1.39
C ALA A 74 19.58 -6.93 1.12
N HIS A 75 20.35 -6.01 1.72
CA HIS A 75 20.24 -4.55 1.54
C HIS A 75 19.21 -3.83 2.42
N ARG A 76 19.38 -2.50 2.51
CA ARG A 76 18.59 -1.57 3.35
C ARG A 76 17.09 -1.68 3.10
N LYS A 77 16.67 -1.90 1.85
CA LYS A 77 15.26 -2.09 1.47
C LYS A 77 14.66 -3.36 2.08
N GLY A 78 15.41 -4.46 2.13
CA GLY A 78 14.98 -5.70 2.78
C GLY A 78 14.80 -5.55 4.29
N ALA A 79 15.69 -4.79 4.95
CA ALA A 79 15.55 -4.48 6.37
C ALA A 79 14.31 -3.63 6.67
N TRP A 80 14.06 -2.59 5.86
CA TRP A 80 12.84 -1.79 5.97
C TRP A 80 11.58 -2.64 5.74
N LEU A 81 11.54 -3.46 4.69
CA LEU A 81 10.42 -4.37 4.40
C LEU A 81 10.15 -5.34 5.56
N ARG A 82 11.19 -5.93 6.17
CA ARG A 82 11.04 -6.79 7.36
C ARG A 82 10.36 -6.07 8.53
N THR A 83 10.72 -4.82 8.78
CA THR A 83 10.07 -4.02 9.83
C THR A 83 8.60 -3.74 9.49
N GLN A 84 8.30 -3.33 8.26
CA GLN A 84 6.93 -3.03 7.83
C GLN A 84 6.02 -4.26 7.87
N VAL A 85 6.49 -5.40 7.36
CA VAL A 85 5.72 -6.66 7.37
C VAL A 85 5.44 -7.13 8.80
N ARG A 86 6.38 -6.96 9.74
CA ARG A 86 6.14 -7.30 11.15
C ARG A 86 5.09 -6.39 11.78
N ALA A 87 5.15 -5.10 11.48
CA ALA A 87 4.26 -4.07 12.01
C ALA A 87 2.84 -4.11 11.42
N ALA A 88 2.62 -4.73 10.25
CA ALA A 88 1.30 -4.83 9.64
C ALA A 88 0.28 -5.54 10.54
N GLU A 89 -0.84 -4.89 10.83
CA GLU A 89 -1.91 -5.42 11.69
C GLU A 89 -3.15 -5.85 10.89
N ASP A 90 -3.31 -5.26 9.70
CA ASP A 90 -4.42 -5.48 8.78
C ASP A 90 -3.93 -6.05 7.42
N PRO A 91 -4.73 -6.86 6.72
CA PRO A 91 -4.47 -7.24 5.33
C PRO A 91 -4.05 -6.09 4.41
N VAL A 92 -4.69 -4.92 4.53
CA VAL A 92 -4.47 -3.77 3.65
C VAL A 92 -3.03 -3.25 3.76
N ASP A 93 -2.44 -3.28 4.95
CA ASP A 93 -1.04 -2.91 5.17
C ASP A 93 -0.10 -3.76 4.30
N LEU A 94 -0.33 -5.07 4.27
CA LEU A 94 0.46 -6.00 3.46
C LEU A 94 0.21 -5.81 1.96
N TRP A 95 -1.04 -5.52 1.57
CA TRP A 95 -1.37 -5.21 0.19
C TRP A 95 -0.59 -3.99 -0.32
N LEU A 96 -0.44 -2.93 0.48
CA LEU A 96 0.34 -1.75 0.12
C LEU A 96 1.84 -2.07 -0.08
N LEU A 97 2.38 -3.05 0.64
CA LEU A 97 3.78 -3.48 0.53
C LEU A 97 4.07 -4.33 -0.72
N ARG A 98 3.05 -4.78 -1.47
CA ARG A 98 3.21 -5.69 -2.62
C ARG A 98 4.17 -5.16 -3.68
N GLY A 99 4.06 -3.89 -4.08
CA GLY A 99 4.91 -3.29 -5.12
C GLY A 99 6.38 -3.23 -4.69
N PRO A 100 6.69 -2.67 -3.51
CA PRO A 100 8.04 -2.67 -2.95
C PRO A 100 8.64 -4.07 -2.75
N LEU A 101 7.83 -5.05 -2.32
CA LEU A 101 8.26 -6.45 -2.14
C LEU A 101 8.59 -7.11 -3.48
N LEU A 102 7.66 -7.07 -4.43
CA LEU A 102 7.82 -7.68 -5.74
C LEU A 102 8.98 -7.06 -6.52
N SER A 103 9.22 -5.75 -6.39
CA SER A 103 10.37 -5.10 -7.01
C SER A 103 11.71 -5.47 -6.34
N ALA A 104 11.71 -5.96 -5.10
CA ALA A 104 12.91 -6.43 -4.41
C ALA A 104 13.23 -7.90 -4.71
N LEU A 105 12.20 -8.69 -5.05
CA LEU A 105 12.34 -10.08 -5.49
C LEU A 105 12.83 -10.14 -6.94
N ARG A 106 14.10 -10.51 -7.14
CA ARG A 106 14.76 -10.60 -8.47
C ARG A 106 14.21 -11.77 -9.30
N GLU A 107 14.04 -11.58 -10.60
CA GLU A 107 13.32 -12.52 -11.48
C GLU A 107 14.15 -13.72 -11.98
N ASP A 108 15.44 -13.77 -11.65
CA ASP A 108 16.40 -14.70 -12.25
C ASP A 108 16.36 -16.12 -11.65
N ASP A 109 15.71 -16.30 -10.49
CA ASP A 109 15.70 -17.55 -9.73
C ASP A 109 14.31 -18.23 -9.70
N LEU A 110 14.28 -19.54 -9.90
CA LEU A 110 13.06 -20.36 -9.92
C LEU A 110 12.31 -20.33 -8.59
N ALA A 111 13.03 -20.33 -7.46
CA ALA A 111 12.39 -20.23 -6.16
C ALA A 111 11.71 -18.87 -5.99
N THR A 112 12.35 -17.79 -6.47
CA THR A 112 11.75 -16.45 -6.46
C THR A 112 10.51 -16.35 -7.35
N ARG A 113 10.49 -16.97 -8.53
CA ARG A 113 9.29 -17.04 -9.39
C ARG A 113 8.14 -17.77 -8.71
N THR A 114 8.43 -18.90 -8.08
CA THR A 114 7.44 -19.69 -7.33
C THR A 114 6.85 -18.89 -6.18
N LEU A 115 7.70 -18.17 -5.45
CA LEU A 115 7.30 -17.31 -4.34
C LEU A 115 6.42 -16.13 -4.82
N ARG A 116 6.76 -15.49 -5.94
CA ARG A 116 5.92 -14.43 -6.54
C ARG A 116 4.55 -14.96 -6.92
N ALA A 117 4.46 -16.13 -7.55
CA ALA A 117 3.18 -16.76 -7.88
C ALA A 117 2.35 -17.07 -6.63
N ALA A 118 3.00 -17.48 -5.54
CA ALA A 118 2.33 -17.71 -4.26
C ALA A 118 1.83 -16.41 -3.60
N LEU A 119 2.62 -15.33 -3.68
CA LEU A 119 2.21 -13.98 -3.23
C LEU A 119 0.94 -13.53 -3.97
N TYR A 120 0.91 -13.63 -5.29
CA TYR A 120 -0.27 -13.23 -6.08
C TYR A 120 -1.51 -14.04 -5.70
N ARG A 121 -1.41 -15.37 -5.61
CA ARG A 121 -2.55 -16.21 -5.19
C ARG A 121 -3.07 -15.85 -3.80
N SER A 122 -2.17 -15.57 -2.86
CA SER A 122 -2.54 -15.18 -1.50
C SER A 122 -3.23 -13.82 -1.46
N LEU A 123 -2.77 -12.86 -2.27
CA LEU A 123 -3.41 -11.55 -2.44
C LEU A 123 -4.80 -11.68 -3.06
N ASP A 124 -4.95 -12.47 -4.12
CA ASP A 124 -6.23 -12.71 -4.78
C ASP A 124 -7.24 -13.39 -3.85
N HIS A 125 -6.78 -14.36 -3.05
CA HIS A 125 -7.63 -15.04 -2.08
C HIS A 125 -8.10 -14.11 -0.94
N THR A 126 -7.22 -13.21 -0.48
CA THR A 126 -7.54 -12.28 0.62
C THR A 126 -8.38 -11.09 0.15
N PHE A 127 -8.24 -10.68 -1.12
CA PHE A 127 -8.93 -9.54 -1.71
C PHE A 127 -9.65 -9.91 -3.00
N PRO A 128 -10.64 -10.84 -2.97
CA PRO A 128 -11.32 -11.30 -4.17
C PRO A 128 -11.95 -10.14 -4.96
N GLU A 129 -12.52 -9.17 -4.24
CA GLU A 129 -13.16 -7.98 -4.80
C GLU A 129 -12.18 -7.05 -5.53
N ALA A 130 -10.93 -6.94 -5.03
CA ALA A 130 -9.93 -6.04 -5.60
C ALA A 130 -9.43 -6.48 -6.99
N PHE A 131 -9.66 -7.75 -7.35
CA PHE A 131 -9.23 -8.34 -8.62
C PHE A 131 -10.42 -8.79 -9.49
N GLY A 132 -11.64 -8.36 -9.17
CA GLY A 132 -12.84 -8.64 -9.98
C GLY A 132 -13.51 -9.98 -9.69
N GLY A 133 -13.29 -10.58 -8.51
CA GLY A 133 -13.94 -11.80 -8.04
C GLY A 133 -15.41 -11.62 -7.61
N ALA A 134 -15.91 -10.39 -7.62
CA ALA A 134 -17.31 -10.00 -7.37
C ALA A 134 -18.25 -10.55 -8.44
N GLY A 135 -18.54 -11.85 -8.44
CA GLY A 135 -19.39 -12.41 -9.49
C GLY A 135 -19.87 -13.85 -9.34
N ALA A 136 -19.37 -14.61 -8.36
CA ALA A 136 -19.81 -16.00 -8.18
C ALA A 136 -20.84 -16.18 -7.05
N SER A 137 -20.85 -15.33 -6.02
CA SER A 137 -21.69 -15.55 -4.83
C SER A 137 -23.02 -14.77 -4.85
N ALA A 138 -23.08 -13.62 -5.52
CA ALA A 138 -24.26 -12.73 -5.50
C ALA A 138 -25.46 -13.22 -6.33
N LEU A 139 -25.35 -14.34 -7.05
CA LEU A 139 -26.44 -14.90 -7.87
C LEU A 139 -27.07 -16.18 -7.30
N GLN A 140 -26.74 -16.59 -6.06
CA GLN A 140 -27.21 -17.86 -5.50
C GLN A 140 -28.46 -17.81 -4.61
N TYR A 141 -29.15 -16.67 -4.49
CA TYR A 141 -30.46 -16.61 -3.83
C TYR A 141 -31.50 -15.91 -4.69
N ARG A 142 -32.11 -16.68 -5.61
CA ARG A 142 -33.44 -16.39 -6.13
C ARG A 142 -34.18 -17.70 -6.42
N PHE A 143 -35.03 -18.13 -5.50
CA PHE A 143 -36.14 -19.04 -5.75
C PHE A 143 -37.41 -18.39 -5.22
#